data_AF-W4KJE4-F1
#
_entry.id   AF-W4KJE4-F1
#
_cell.length_a   1.000
_cell.length_b   1.000
_cell.length_c   1.000
_cell.angle_alpha   90.00
_cell.angle_beta   90.00
_cell.angle_gamma   90.00
#
_symmetry.space_group_name_H-M   'P 1'
#
loop_
_entity.id
_entity.type
_entity.pdbx_description
1 polymer ?
#
loop_
_entity_poly.entity_id
_entity_poly.type
_entity_poly.pdbx_seq_one_letter_code
_entity_poly.pdbx_strand_id
1 'polypeptide(L)'
;METILAELHILGKLAVFDDILHGSDCWDAYQHGRYLPGDIVVMFSMDRAQLYKNKASDCWIYIWILVNLAPNKCYKKRYMMPRAIIPGPNKPKNIDLFMYPGLHHVAALQKEGFQVWDVSRRATNPSHPWIILVTADAVGASLLYRGVSHHGKKGCCKGCNKVGHRKPGGSHYYSACLKPDNYNEDGCNHSDDEPANLPVWSPEEYQDDCIQLQQSASIAKYEHRCLKTGISRPSIFSGMPSEC
;
A
#
# COMPACT_ATOMS: atom_id res chain seq x y z
N MET A 1 -14.82 18.39 1.68
CA MET A 1 -13.86 18.61 0.56
C MET A 1 -14.01 19.99 -0.03
N GLU A 2 -15.16 20.39 -0.56
CA GLU A 2 -15.35 21.75 -1.13
C GLU A 2 -14.94 22.89 -0.18
N THR A 3 -15.21 22.77 1.13
CA THR A 3 -14.81 23.75 2.15
C THR A 3 -13.30 23.81 2.37
N ILE A 4 -12.62 22.67 2.28
CA ILE A 4 -11.16 22.53 2.45
C ILE A 4 -10.45 23.12 1.22
N LEU A 5 -10.99 22.84 0.03
CA LEU A 5 -10.49 23.37 -1.24
C LEU A 5 -10.61 24.90 -1.27
N ALA A 6 -11.73 25.45 -0.77
CA ALA A 6 -11.92 26.89 -0.66
C ALA A 6 -10.92 27.53 0.34
N GLU A 7 -10.69 26.90 1.50
CA GLU A 7 -9.71 27.39 2.48
C GLU A 7 -8.27 27.35 1.93
N LEU A 8 -7.86 26.25 1.29
CA LEU A 8 -6.56 26.13 0.65
C LEU A 8 -6.35 27.15 -0.47
N HIS A 9 -7.35 27.39 -1.32
CA HIS A 9 -7.28 28.41 -2.37
C HIS A 9 -7.11 29.82 -1.83
N ILE A 10 -7.75 30.15 -0.70
CA ILE A 10 -7.75 31.51 -0.14
C ILE A 10 -6.50 31.75 0.73
N LEU A 11 -6.12 30.79 1.56
CA LEU A 11 -5.13 30.97 2.62
C LEU A 11 -3.77 30.33 2.30
N GLY A 12 -3.70 29.43 1.31
CA GLY A 12 -2.50 28.63 1.02
C GLY A 12 -2.10 27.67 2.14
N LYS A 13 -2.94 27.51 3.17
CA LYS A 13 -2.72 26.63 4.32
C LYS A 13 -4.06 26.27 4.97
N LEU A 14 -4.10 25.12 5.63
CA LEU A 14 -5.22 24.72 6.48
C LEU A 14 -4.94 25.09 7.94
N ALA A 15 -5.92 25.67 8.62
CA ALA A 15 -5.82 25.94 10.06
C ALA A 15 -5.89 24.66 10.90
N VAL A 16 -6.59 23.63 10.41
CA VAL A 16 -6.82 22.35 11.11
C VAL A 16 -6.65 21.16 10.16
N PHE A 17 -5.92 20.15 10.61
CA PHE A 17 -5.80 18.85 9.97
C PHE A 17 -6.52 17.80 10.82
N ASP A 18 -7.77 17.49 10.47
CA ASP A 18 -8.62 16.54 11.20
C ASP A 18 -9.10 15.33 10.34
N ASP A 19 -8.85 15.36 9.03
CA ASP A 19 -9.18 14.29 8.10
C ASP A 19 -7.98 13.91 7.21
N ILE A 20 -7.93 12.66 6.76
CA ILE A 20 -6.91 12.14 5.85
C ILE A 20 -6.89 12.91 4.51
N LEU A 21 -8.05 13.41 4.09
CA LEU A 21 -8.21 14.17 2.86
C LEU A 21 -7.58 15.57 2.93
N HIS A 22 -7.11 16.01 4.10
CA HIS A 22 -6.38 17.27 4.27
C HIS A 22 -4.90 17.12 3.91
N GLY A 23 -4.41 15.89 3.71
CA GLY A 23 -3.02 15.62 3.37
C GLY A 23 -2.60 16.25 2.04
N SER A 24 -1.32 16.61 1.94
CA SER A 24 -0.71 17.14 0.72
C SER A 24 -0.92 16.23 -0.49
N ASP A 25 -0.85 14.92 -0.31
CA ASP A 25 -1.03 13.95 -1.40
C ASP A 25 -2.44 14.04 -2.02
N CYS A 26 -3.46 14.35 -1.22
CA CYS A 26 -4.81 14.58 -1.72
C CYS A 26 -4.88 15.91 -2.46
N TRP A 27 -4.30 16.96 -1.88
CA TRP A 27 -4.25 18.26 -2.53
C TRP A 27 -3.55 18.19 -3.90
N ASP A 28 -2.39 17.53 -3.97
CA ASP A 28 -1.65 17.33 -5.20
C ASP A 28 -2.44 16.46 -6.20
N ALA A 29 -3.12 15.41 -5.73
CA ALA A 29 -3.99 14.61 -6.59
C ALA A 29 -5.12 15.45 -7.20
N TYR A 30 -5.77 16.30 -6.41
CA TYR A 30 -6.80 17.22 -6.88
C TYR A 30 -6.29 18.23 -7.89
N GLN A 31 -5.15 18.88 -7.62
CA GLN A 31 -4.58 19.89 -8.53
C GLN A 31 -4.21 19.31 -9.90
N HIS A 32 -3.85 18.03 -9.94
CA HIS A 32 -3.53 17.33 -11.19
C HIS A 32 -4.73 16.60 -11.80
N GLY A 33 -5.94 16.80 -11.27
CA GLY A 33 -7.17 16.21 -11.80
C GLY A 33 -7.32 14.71 -11.55
N ARG A 34 -6.54 14.12 -10.63
CA ARG A 34 -6.58 12.68 -10.28
C ARG A 34 -7.76 12.27 -9.40
N TYR A 35 -8.44 13.25 -8.82
CA TYR A 35 -9.77 13.08 -8.26
C TYR A 35 -10.49 14.43 -8.27
N LEU A 36 -11.82 14.38 -8.38
CA LEU A 36 -12.69 15.55 -8.47
C LEU A 36 -13.68 15.61 -7.30
N PRO A 37 -14.29 16.78 -7.04
CA PRO A 37 -15.35 16.89 -6.04
C PRO A 37 -16.54 16.03 -6.46
N GLY A 38 -16.96 15.12 -5.58
CA GLY A 38 -18.00 14.14 -5.88
C GLY A 38 -17.47 12.73 -6.15
N ASP A 39 -16.15 12.58 -6.34
CA ASP A 39 -15.53 11.26 -6.47
C ASP A 39 -15.60 10.45 -5.16
N ILE A 40 -15.73 9.13 -5.34
CA ILE A 40 -15.68 8.19 -4.23
C ILE A 40 -14.22 7.90 -3.90
N VAL A 41 -13.79 8.29 -2.72
CA VAL A 41 -12.43 7.98 -2.25
C VAL A 41 -12.46 6.72 -1.39
N VAL A 42 -11.72 5.70 -1.82
CA VAL A 42 -11.63 4.41 -1.14
C VAL A 42 -10.22 4.16 -0.63
N MET A 43 -10.12 3.54 0.54
CA MET A 43 -8.89 2.97 1.07
C MET A 43 -9.00 1.46 1.09
N PHE A 44 -7.98 0.78 0.57
CA PHE A 44 -7.82 -0.66 0.65
C PHE A 44 -7.10 -1.01 1.95
N SER A 45 -7.57 -2.04 2.65
CA SER A 45 -6.87 -2.60 3.82
C SER A 45 -6.93 -4.11 3.81
N MET A 46 -5.81 -4.77 4.09
CA MET A 46 -5.73 -6.23 4.16
C MET A 46 -4.79 -6.70 5.26
N ASP A 47 -5.29 -7.56 6.14
CA ASP A 47 -4.51 -8.14 7.23
C ASP A 47 -4.92 -9.58 7.54
N ARG A 48 -4.02 -10.28 8.25
CA ARG A 48 -4.32 -11.57 8.87
C ARG A 48 -5.06 -11.32 10.19
N ALA A 49 -6.21 -11.96 10.36
CA ALA A 49 -6.98 -11.93 11.60
C ALA A 49 -6.92 -13.31 12.28
N GLN A 50 -6.44 -13.34 13.52
CA GLN A 50 -6.55 -14.52 14.36
C GLN A 50 -7.94 -14.55 15.01
N LEU A 51 -8.73 -15.60 14.74
CA LEU A 51 -10.12 -15.67 15.18
C LEU A 51 -10.26 -16.10 16.65
N TYR A 52 -9.30 -16.88 17.14
CA TYR A 52 -9.29 -17.39 18.52
C TYR A 52 -7.90 -17.31 19.14
N LYS A 53 -7.84 -16.89 20.40
CA LYS A 53 -6.59 -16.66 21.16
C LYS A 53 -5.62 -17.86 21.14
N ASN A 54 -6.12 -19.09 21.21
CA ASN A 54 -5.31 -20.31 21.40
C ASN A 54 -5.57 -21.42 20.36
N LYS A 55 -5.99 -21.09 19.13
CA LYS A 55 -6.17 -22.08 18.05
C LYS A 55 -5.49 -21.63 16.77
N ALA A 56 -5.09 -22.60 15.94
CA ALA A 56 -4.66 -22.40 14.55
C ALA A 56 -5.86 -22.07 13.64
N SER A 57 -6.68 -21.10 14.05
CA SER A 57 -7.80 -20.59 13.28
C SER A 57 -7.57 -19.11 13.05
N ASP A 58 -7.03 -18.82 11.88
CA ASP A 58 -6.86 -17.49 11.32
C ASP A 58 -7.51 -17.42 9.95
N CYS A 59 -7.76 -16.20 9.52
CA CYS A 59 -8.16 -15.89 8.16
C CYS A 59 -7.43 -14.64 7.70
N TRP A 60 -7.45 -14.40 6.39
CA TRP A 60 -7.08 -13.11 5.84
C TRP A 60 -8.34 -12.37 5.46
N ILE A 61 -8.40 -11.09 5.81
CA ILE A 61 -9.55 -10.24 5.49
C ILE A 61 -9.00 -9.08 4.69
N TYR A 62 -9.66 -8.73 3.59
CA TYR A 62 -9.47 -7.42 3.00
C TYR A 62 -10.80 -6.69 2.88
N ILE A 63 -10.70 -5.39 3.09
CA ILE A 63 -11.83 -4.47 3.23
C ILE A 63 -11.58 -3.24 2.37
N TRP A 64 -12.70 -2.59 1.99
CA TRP A 64 -12.70 -1.25 1.44
C TRP A 64 -13.31 -0.29 2.46
N ILE A 65 -12.68 0.88 2.62
CA ILE A 65 -13.12 1.93 3.53
C ILE A 65 -13.44 3.17 2.69
N LEU A 66 -14.65 3.71 2.83
CA LEU A 66 -15.04 4.98 2.22
C LEU A 66 -14.50 6.13 3.06
N VAL A 67 -13.39 6.72 2.65
CA VAL A 67 -12.71 7.75 3.44
C VAL A 67 -13.26 9.15 3.21
N ASN A 68 -14.05 9.36 2.15
CA ASN A 68 -14.76 10.62 1.91
C ASN A 68 -15.99 10.80 2.81
N LEU A 69 -16.29 9.83 3.69
CA LEU A 69 -17.22 10.02 4.80
C LEU A 69 -16.52 10.76 5.94
N ALA A 70 -17.27 11.58 6.69
CA ALA A 70 -16.74 12.31 7.84
C ALA A 70 -15.93 11.38 8.79
N PRO A 71 -14.86 11.88 9.45
CA PRO A 71 -13.97 11.07 10.30
C PRO A 71 -14.69 10.26 11.39
N ASN A 72 -15.79 10.79 11.92
CA ASN A 72 -16.62 10.11 12.92
C ASN A 72 -17.48 8.96 12.35
N LYS A 73 -17.51 8.78 11.02
CA LYS A 73 -18.28 7.77 10.29
C LYS A 73 -17.39 6.78 9.53
N CYS A 74 -16.37 7.21 8.79
CA CYS A 74 -15.62 6.37 7.85
C CYS A 74 -15.07 5.07 8.46
N TYR A 75 -14.64 5.10 9.73
CA TYR A 75 -14.14 3.93 10.45
C TYR A 75 -15.18 3.17 11.30
N LYS A 76 -16.47 3.50 11.20
CA LYS A 76 -17.51 2.74 11.89
C LYS A 76 -17.84 1.49 11.08
N LYS A 77 -18.07 0.37 11.76
CA LYS A 77 -18.38 -0.95 11.17
C LYS A 77 -19.44 -0.89 10.05
N ARG A 78 -20.43 -0.01 10.17
CA ARG A 78 -21.50 0.19 9.17
C ARG A 78 -20.99 0.66 7.80
N TYR A 79 -19.85 1.34 7.75
CA TYR A 79 -19.28 1.95 6.55
C TYR A 79 -18.00 1.25 6.08
N MET A 80 -17.57 0.20 6.78
CA MET A 80 -16.51 -0.70 6.34
C MET A 80 -17.14 -1.79 5.45
N MET A 81 -16.59 -1.97 4.25
CA MET A 81 -17.08 -2.96 3.29
C MET A 81 -16.14 -4.17 3.26
N PRO A 82 -16.45 -5.26 3.99
CA PRO A 82 -15.68 -6.48 3.87
C PRO A 82 -15.87 -7.07 2.48
N ARG A 83 -14.77 -7.31 1.77
CA ARG A 83 -14.84 -7.82 0.40
C ARG A 83 -14.50 -9.29 0.29
N ALA A 84 -13.49 -9.76 1.04
CA ALA A 84 -13.22 -11.18 1.11
C ALA A 84 -12.74 -11.60 2.50
N ILE A 85 -13.10 -12.83 2.86
CA ILE A 85 -12.55 -13.58 3.98
C ILE A 85 -11.92 -14.83 3.39
N ILE A 86 -10.62 -14.98 3.54
CA ILE A 86 -9.84 -16.06 2.96
C ILE A 86 -9.47 -17.01 4.10
N PRO A 87 -9.97 -18.27 4.07
CA PRO A 87 -9.70 -19.23 5.13
C PRO A 87 -8.20 -19.48 5.30
N GLY A 88 -7.73 -19.47 6.55
CA GLY A 88 -6.43 -20.02 6.93
C GLY A 88 -6.50 -21.54 7.15
N PRO A 89 -5.56 -22.13 7.92
CA PRO A 89 -4.53 -21.47 8.71
C PRO A 89 -3.28 -21.04 7.93
N ASN A 90 -3.20 -21.47 6.67
CA ASN A 90 -2.06 -21.20 5.82
C ASN A 90 -2.24 -19.87 5.10
N LYS A 91 -1.12 -19.17 4.92
CA LYS A 91 -1.04 -17.99 4.07
C LYS A 91 -1.49 -18.36 2.64
N PRO A 92 -2.34 -17.55 1.98
CA PRO A 92 -2.72 -17.78 0.59
C PRO A 92 -1.47 -17.83 -0.30
N LYS A 93 -1.32 -18.92 -1.07
CA LYS A 93 -0.22 -19.05 -2.03
C LYS A 93 -0.24 -17.91 -3.06
N ASN A 94 -1.44 -17.59 -3.54
CA ASN A 94 -1.65 -16.46 -4.42
C ASN A 94 -2.82 -15.59 -3.93
N ILE A 95 -2.48 -14.54 -3.19
CA ILE A 95 -3.48 -13.58 -2.72
C ILE A 95 -4.09 -12.75 -3.85
N ASP A 96 -3.40 -12.60 -4.99
CA ASP A 96 -3.91 -11.86 -6.15
C ASP A 96 -5.22 -12.45 -6.66
N LEU A 97 -5.42 -13.76 -6.58
CA LEU A 97 -6.67 -14.41 -7.01
C LEU A 97 -7.89 -13.89 -6.23
N PHE A 98 -7.70 -13.50 -4.97
CA PHE A 98 -8.77 -13.00 -4.11
C PHE A 98 -8.96 -11.48 -4.26
N MET A 99 -7.89 -10.73 -4.54
CA MET A 99 -7.94 -9.28 -4.72
C MET A 99 -8.38 -8.88 -6.14
N TYR A 100 -8.00 -9.67 -7.14
CA TYR A 100 -8.22 -9.37 -8.56
C TYR A 100 -9.68 -9.02 -8.88
N PRO A 101 -10.71 -9.77 -8.42
CA PRO A 101 -12.09 -9.40 -8.73
C PRO A 101 -12.47 -8.01 -8.20
N GLY A 102 -12.01 -7.64 -7.00
CA GLY A 102 -12.26 -6.31 -6.44
C GLY A 102 -11.54 -5.22 -7.21
N LEU A 103 -10.24 -5.41 -7.45
CA LEU A 103 -9.40 -4.45 -8.16
C LEU A 103 -9.81 -4.28 -9.63
N HIS A 104 -10.22 -5.36 -10.31
CA HIS A 104 -10.75 -5.31 -11.66
C HIS A 104 -11.97 -4.40 -11.76
N HIS A 105 -12.90 -4.50 -10.79
CA HIS A 105 -14.10 -3.65 -10.78
C HIS A 105 -13.73 -2.19 -10.50
N VAL A 106 -12.84 -1.94 -9.54
CA VAL A 106 -12.38 -0.57 -9.25
C VAL A 106 -11.66 0.02 -10.46
N ALA A 107 -10.78 -0.74 -11.12
CA ALA A 107 -10.07 -0.31 -12.32
C ALA A 107 -11.02 -0.03 -13.50
N ALA A 108 -12.08 -0.83 -13.67
CA ALA A 108 -13.12 -0.56 -14.67
C ALA A 108 -13.85 0.74 -14.37
N LEU A 109 -14.28 0.94 -13.12
CA LEU A 109 -14.96 2.17 -12.69
C LEU A 109 -14.05 3.41 -12.72
N GLN A 110 -12.73 3.24 -12.52
CA GLN A 110 -11.76 4.33 -12.70
C GLN A 110 -11.69 4.78 -14.15
N LYS A 111 -11.79 3.85 -15.11
CA LYS A 111 -11.73 4.17 -16.55
C LYS A 111 -13.06 4.66 -17.11
N GLU A 112 -14.15 4.03 -16.72
CA GLU A 112 -15.48 4.25 -17.31
C GLU A 112 -16.31 5.26 -16.52
N GLY A 113 -16.02 5.42 -15.23
CA GLY A 113 -16.84 6.18 -14.30
C GLY A 113 -18.19 5.52 -14.03
N PHE A 114 -18.96 6.13 -13.15
CA PHE A 114 -20.35 5.77 -12.89
C PHE A 114 -21.14 6.99 -12.44
N GLN A 115 -22.46 6.90 -12.53
CA GLN A 115 -23.36 8.00 -12.19
C GLN A 115 -23.88 7.84 -10.76
N VAL A 116 -23.70 8.87 -9.94
CA VAL A 116 -24.17 8.92 -8.56
C VAL A 116 -25.30 9.94 -8.43
N TRP A 117 -26.45 9.49 -7.94
CA TRP A 117 -27.55 10.39 -7.60
C TRP A 117 -27.30 11.04 -6.23
N ASP A 118 -27.10 12.35 -6.24
CA ASP A 118 -27.04 13.16 -5.02
C ASP A 118 -28.44 13.67 -4.66
N VAL A 119 -29.02 13.09 -3.62
CA VAL A 119 -30.35 13.47 -3.12
C VAL A 119 -30.40 14.92 -2.63
N SER A 120 -29.31 15.43 -2.05
CA SER A 120 -29.25 16.80 -1.52
C SER A 120 -29.25 17.84 -2.63
N ARG A 121 -28.56 17.54 -3.74
CA ARG A 121 -28.49 18.40 -4.93
C ARG A 121 -29.59 18.11 -5.96
N ARG A 122 -30.32 16.99 -5.79
CA ARG A 122 -31.29 16.45 -6.77
C ARG A 122 -30.68 16.37 -8.18
N ALA A 123 -29.45 15.90 -8.25
CA ALA A 123 -28.67 15.85 -9.48
C ALA A 123 -27.89 14.54 -9.57
N THR A 124 -27.66 14.10 -10.80
CA THR A 124 -26.76 12.99 -11.10
C THR A 124 -25.38 13.54 -11.42
N ASN A 125 -24.35 13.07 -10.73
CA ASN A 125 -22.97 13.47 -10.98
C ASN A 125 -22.15 12.26 -11.44
N PRO A 126 -21.26 12.41 -12.44
CA PRO A 126 -20.27 11.40 -12.73
C PRO A 126 -19.30 11.26 -11.54
N SER A 127 -18.83 10.05 -11.31
CA SER A 127 -17.87 9.73 -10.26
C SER A 127 -16.89 8.66 -10.74
N HIS A 128 -15.63 8.81 -10.39
CA HIS A 128 -14.59 7.81 -10.56
C HIS A 128 -14.04 7.44 -9.17
N PRO A 129 -13.91 6.15 -8.83
CA PRO A 129 -13.40 5.78 -7.52
C PRO A 129 -11.89 5.99 -7.47
N TRP A 130 -11.39 6.72 -6.48
CA TRP A 130 -9.95 6.95 -6.29
C TRP A 130 -9.44 6.12 -5.11
N ILE A 131 -8.39 5.31 -5.34
CA ILE A 131 -7.72 4.57 -4.26
C ILE A 131 -6.66 5.48 -3.62
N ILE A 132 -6.96 6.05 -2.46
CA ILE A 132 -6.03 6.94 -1.76
C ILE A 132 -4.85 6.17 -1.16
N LEU A 133 -5.12 5.01 -0.56
CA LEU A 133 -4.14 4.23 0.20
C LEU A 133 -4.42 2.73 0.09
N VAL A 134 -3.32 1.99 0.16
CA VAL A 134 -3.28 0.54 0.29
C VAL A 134 -2.56 0.23 1.60
N THR A 135 -3.28 -0.30 2.57
CA THR A 135 -2.81 -0.46 3.96
C THR A 135 -2.74 -1.93 4.37
N ALA A 136 -1.74 -2.25 5.19
CA ALA A 136 -1.55 -3.55 5.84
C ALA A 136 -0.49 -3.41 6.95
N ASP A 137 -0.43 -4.38 7.86
CA ASP A 137 0.70 -4.56 8.75
C ASP A 137 1.98 -4.94 7.98
N ALA A 138 3.13 -5.02 8.66
CA ALA A 138 4.40 -5.31 7.98
C ALA A 138 4.42 -6.66 7.23
N VAL A 139 3.63 -7.64 7.68
CA VAL A 139 3.57 -8.99 7.08
C VAL A 139 2.62 -8.99 5.87
N GLY A 140 1.48 -8.31 5.98
CA GLY A 140 0.51 -8.09 4.92
C GLY A 140 1.04 -7.15 3.85
N ALA A 141 1.78 -6.10 4.21
CA ALA A 141 2.36 -5.16 3.25
C ALA A 141 3.25 -5.91 2.25
N SER A 142 4.10 -6.83 2.71
CA SER A 142 4.96 -7.66 1.85
C SER A 142 4.16 -8.50 0.84
N LEU A 143 2.91 -8.83 1.14
CA LEU A 143 1.99 -9.46 0.19
C LEU A 143 1.46 -8.47 -0.85
N LEU A 144 1.19 -7.23 -0.48
CA LEU A 144 0.59 -6.22 -1.35
C LEU A 144 1.60 -5.64 -2.34
N TYR A 145 2.75 -5.13 -1.86
CA TYR A 145 3.80 -4.61 -2.75
C TYR A 145 4.72 -5.69 -3.30
N ARG A 146 4.47 -6.96 -2.92
CA ARG A 146 5.20 -8.15 -3.40
C ARG A 146 6.69 -8.14 -3.11
N GLY A 147 7.10 -7.52 -2.02
CA GLY A 147 8.47 -7.61 -1.54
C GLY A 147 8.84 -8.91 -0.85
N VAL A 148 10.13 -9.02 -0.54
CA VAL A 148 10.64 -9.96 0.45
C VAL A 148 9.96 -9.70 1.79
N SER A 149 9.83 -10.75 2.60
CA SER A 149 9.24 -10.63 3.95
C SER A 149 10.02 -9.62 4.81
N HIS A 150 9.46 -9.23 5.95
CA HIS A 150 10.09 -8.36 6.94
C HIS A 150 11.45 -8.87 7.47
N HIS A 151 11.83 -10.12 7.21
CA HIS A 151 13.16 -10.68 7.51
C HIS A 151 14.12 -10.67 6.32
N GLY A 152 13.73 -10.13 5.17
CA GLY A 152 14.54 -10.05 3.97
C GLY A 152 15.57 -8.92 4.03
N LYS A 153 16.61 -9.04 3.20
CA LYS A 153 17.72 -8.07 3.13
C LYS A 153 17.26 -6.63 2.93
N LYS A 154 16.22 -6.43 2.13
CA LYS A 154 15.55 -5.14 1.87
C LYS A 154 14.07 -5.23 2.23
N GLY A 155 13.74 -5.16 3.51
CA GLY A 155 12.38 -5.38 4.03
C GLY A 155 11.42 -4.19 3.97
N CYS A 156 11.85 -3.02 3.50
CA CYS A 156 11.02 -1.81 3.50
C CYS A 156 9.98 -1.83 2.37
N CYS A 157 8.72 -1.58 2.72
CA CYS A 157 7.62 -1.50 1.76
C CYS A 157 7.65 -0.28 0.85
N LYS A 158 8.32 0.80 1.27
CA LYS A 158 8.52 2.02 0.47
C LYS A 158 9.71 1.93 -0.48
N GLY A 159 10.37 0.76 -0.55
CA GLY A 159 11.48 0.60 -1.47
C GLY A 159 12.73 1.40 -1.11
N CYS A 160 12.95 1.69 0.18
CA CYS A 160 13.98 2.66 0.57
C CYS A 160 15.43 2.22 0.30
N ASN A 161 15.65 1.10 -0.39
CA ASN A 161 16.94 0.48 -0.71
C ASN A 161 17.87 0.17 0.46
N LYS A 162 17.50 0.56 1.69
CA LYS A 162 18.20 0.24 2.93
C LYS A 162 18.35 -1.27 3.08
N VAL A 163 19.58 -1.65 3.37
CA VAL A 163 19.94 -3.02 3.74
C VAL A 163 19.68 -3.19 5.24
N GLY A 164 19.07 -4.31 5.64
CA GLY A 164 18.94 -4.66 7.05
C GLY A 164 20.25 -5.21 7.62
N HIS A 165 20.38 -5.18 8.95
CA HIS A 165 21.46 -5.87 9.64
C HIS A 165 21.10 -7.36 9.78
N ARG A 166 21.93 -8.24 9.24
CA ARG A 166 21.75 -9.68 9.29
C ARG A 166 22.11 -10.23 10.67
N LYS A 167 21.27 -11.10 11.22
CA LYS A 167 21.58 -11.83 12.46
C LYS A 167 22.88 -12.64 12.28
N PRO A 168 23.87 -12.52 13.19
CA PRO A 168 25.07 -13.35 13.14
C PRO A 168 24.74 -14.84 13.13
N GLY A 169 25.37 -15.58 12.22
CA GLY A 169 25.13 -17.02 12.02
C GLY A 169 23.73 -17.39 11.50
N GLY A 170 22.94 -16.40 11.04
CA GLY A 170 21.58 -16.62 10.54
C GLY A 170 21.31 -15.95 9.19
N SER A 171 20.13 -16.22 8.64
CA SER A 171 19.66 -15.63 7.37
C SER A 171 18.71 -14.44 7.54
N HIS A 172 18.30 -14.15 8.78
CA HIS A 172 17.32 -13.11 9.07
C HIS A 172 17.97 -11.72 9.05
N TYR A 173 17.32 -10.77 8.41
CA TYR A 173 17.69 -9.37 8.43
C TYR A 173 16.73 -8.58 9.31
N TYR A 174 17.27 -7.63 10.06
CA TYR A 174 16.52 -6.66 10.85
C TYR A 174 16.67 -5.29 10.21
N SER A 175 15.55 -4.68 9.81
CA SER A 175 15.52 -3.31 9.28
C SER A 175 15.65 -2.28 10.40
N ALA A 176 16.74 -2.34 11.16
CA ALA A 176 17.06 -1.37 12.20
C ALA A 176 17.86 -0.20 11.62
N CYS A 177 17.59 1.01 12.08
CA CYS A 177 18.38 2.21 11.73
C CYS A 177 19.70 2.31 12.47
N LEU A 178 19.79 1.69 13.64
CA LEU A 178 21.02 1.66 14.42
C LEU A 178 21.74 0.34 14.18
N LYS A 179 23.05 0.44 14.01
CA LYS A 179 23.96 -0.69 13.96
C LYS A 179 24.05 -1.33 15.35
N PRO A 180 23.92 -2.65 15.48
CA PRO A 180 24.09 -3.31 16.77
C PRO A 180 25.52 -3.18 17.31
N ASP A 181 25.67 -3.20 18.63
CA ASP A 181 26.97 -3.22 19.27
C ASP A 181 27.75 -4.50 18.93
N ASN A 182 29.08 -4.39 18.84
CA ASN A 182 29.99 -5.51 18.54
C ASN A 182 29.62 -6.30 17.26
N TYR A 183 29.07 -5.60 16.26
CA TYR A 183 28.56 -6.19 15.04
C TYR A 183 29.53 -6.01 13.86
N ASN A 184 29.84 -7.11 13.16
CA ASN A 184 30.74 -7.13 12.00
C ASN A 184 30.35 -8.22 10.98
N GLU A 185 29.09 -8.26 10.57
CA GLU A 185 28.63 -9.20 9.54
C GLU A 185 28.95 -8.69 8.13
N ASP A 186 29.59 -9.56 7.33
CA ASP A 186 29.97 -9.22 5.96
C ASP A 186 28.76 -8.84 5.10
N GLY A 187 28.94 -7.80 4.29
CA GLY A 187 27.89 -7.21 3.45
C GLY A 187 26.74 -6.53 4.20
N CYS A 188 26.79 -6.43 5.53
CA CYS A 188 25.73 -5.83 6.37
C CYS A 188 26.28 -4.87 7.45
N ASN A 189 27.56 -4.51 7.36
CA ASN A 189 28.31 -3.75 8.37
C ASN A 189 28.24 -2.22 8.20
N HIS A 190 27.23 -1.71 7.48
CA HIS A 190 27.04 -0.28 7.26
C HIS A 190 26.77 0.45 8.59
N SER A 191 27.02 1.75 8.60
CA SER A 191 26.75 2.63 9.74
C SER A 191 25.25 2.82 9.97
N ASP A 192 24.92 3.57 11.02
CA ASP A 192 23.57 4.01 11.29
C ASP A 192 22.99 4.78 10.10
N ASP A 193 21.69 4.62 9.89
CA ASP A 193 20.91 5.34 8.90
C ASP A 193 19.99 6.33 9.60
N GLU A 194 19.95 7.58 9.13
CA GLU A 194 19.00 8.59 9.59
C GLU A 194 17.62 8.32 8.97
N PRO A 195 16.58 8.00 9.76
CA PRO A 195 15.24 7.71 9.23
C PRO A 195 14.67 8.80 8.32
N ALA A 196 15.02 10.08 8.56
CA ALA A 196 14.56 11.20 7.75
C ALA A 196 15.18 11.26 6.34
N ASN A 197 16.32 10.59 6.12
CA ASN A 197 17.09 10.69 4.88
C ASN A 197 17.12 9.36 4.09
N LEU A 198 16.16 8.47 4.37
CA LEU A 198 16.10 7.20 3.66
C LEU A 198 15.76 7.43 2.18
N PRO A 199 16.48 6.78 1.24
CA PRO A 199 16.13 6.86 -0.17
C PRO A 199 14.72 6.33 -0.40
N VAL A 200 14.12 6.66 -1.53
CA VAL A 200 12.83 6.12 -1.96
C VAL A 200 13.01 5.58 -3.37
N TRP A 201 12.35 4.46 -3.70
CA TRP A 201 12.35 3.97 -5.08
C TRP A 201 11.71 4.99 -5.99
N SER A 202 12.38 5.29 -7.11
CA SER A 202 11.68 5.89 -8.23
C SER A 202 10.77 4.83 -8.89
N PRO A 203 9.64 5.24 -9.51
CA PRO A 203 8.81 4.34 -10.29
C PRO A 203 9.59 3.58 -11.38
N GLU A 204 10.56 4.26 -12.01
CA GLU A 204 11.42 3.70 -13.06
C GLU A 204 12.35 2.62 -12.50
N GLU A 205 13.00 2.87 -11.35
CA GLU A 205 13.85 1.87 -10.69
C GLU A 205 13.06 0.61 -10.32
N TYR A 206 11.86 0.79 -9.76
CA TYR A 206 10.99 -0.34 -9.42
C TYR A 206 10.59 -1.14 -10.68
N GLN A 207 10.28 -0.45 -11.78
CA GLN A 207 9.91 -1.09 -13.04
C GLN A 207 11.08 -1.87 -13.65
N ASP A 208 12.28 -1.29 -13.65
CA ASP A 208 13.51 -1.95 -14.12
C ASP A 208 13.83 -3.19 -13.28
N ASP A 209 13.73 -3.09 -11.95
CA ASP A 209 13.92 -4.23 -11.05
C ASP A 209 12.89 -5.34 -11.31
N CYS A 210 11.64 -4.97 -11.58
CA CYS A 210 10.58 -5.92 -11.96
C CYS A 210 10.90 -6.63 -13.29
N ILE A 211 11.31 -5.87 -14.32
CA ILE A 211 11.69 -6.42 -15.63
C ILE A 211 12.86 -7.38 -15.49
N GLN A 212 13.91 -6.98 -14.78
CA GLN A 212 15.06 -7.84 -14.52
C GLN A 212 14.64 -9.10 -13.78
N LEU A 213 13.79 -9.01 -12.77
CA LEU A 213 13.32 -10.17 -12.03
C LEU A 213 12.53 -11.15 -12.91
N GLN A 214 11.66 -10.65 -13.80
CA GLN A 214 10.92 -11.47 -14.76
C GLN A 214 11.81 -12.15 -15.81
N GLN A 215 12.93 -11.53 -16.19
CA GLN A 215 13.91 -12.07 -17.15
C GLN A 215 14.90 -13.08 -16.51
N SER A 216 14.56 -13.68 -15.37
CA SER A 216 15.46 -14.61 -14.66
C SER A 216 15.52 -15.96 -15.36
N ALA A 217 16.70 -16.30 -15.91
CA ALA A 217 16.90 -17.54 -16.66
C ALA A 217 16.98 -18.82 -15.79
N SER A 218 17.05 -18.70 -14.48
CA SER A 218 17.08 -19.82 -13.54
C SER A 218 16.59 -19.42 -12.15
N ILE A 219 16.22 -20.40 -11.32
CA ILE A 219 15.80 -20.18 -9.94
C ILE A 219 16.89 -19.47 -9.13
N ALA A 220 18.16 -19.88 -9.27
CA ALA A 220 19.28 -19.23 -8.58
C ALA A 220 19.44 -17.75 -8.96
N LYS A 221 19.28 -17.40 -10.25
CA LYS A 221 19.31 -16.00 -10.69
C LYS A 221 18.10 -15.22 -10.16
N TYR A 222 16.93 -15.84 -10.12
CA TYR A 222 15.73 -15.26 -9.55
C TYR A 222 15.88 -14.96 -8.06
N GLU A 223 16.36 -15.92 -7.26
CA GLU A 223 16.60 -15.74 -5.83
C GLU A 223 17.66 -14.67 -5.55
N HIS A 224 18.74 -14.66 -6.33
CA HIS A 224 19.77 -13.61 -6.25
C HIS A 224 19.19 -12.22 -6.54
N ARG A 225 18.36 -12.09 -7.58
CA ARG A 225 17.67 -10.83 -7.91
C ARG A 225 16.69 -10.43 -6.81
N CYS A 226 15.90 -11.36 -6.27
CA CYS A 226 15.00 -11.09 -5.15
C CYS A 226 15.75 -10.57 -3.91
N LEU A 227 16.92 -11.14 -3.62
CA LEU A 227 17.76 -10.69 -2.50
C LEU A 227 18.36 -9.29 -2.75
N LYS A 228 18.72 -8.99 -4.00
CA LYS A 228 19.32 -7.71 -4.41
C LYS A 228 18.29 -6.57 -4.42
N THR A 229 17.11 -6.81 -4.98
CA THR A 229 16.05 -5.81 -5.16
C THR A 229 15.14 -5.75 -3.94
N GLY A 230 14.90 -6.87 -3.26
CA GLY A 230 13.86 -6.94 -2.23
C GLY A 230 12.46 -7.14 -2.81
N ILE A 231 12.34 -7.39 -4.12
CA ILE A 231 11.09 -7.67 -4.83
C ILE A 231 11.01 -9.18 -5.11
N SER A 232 9.82 -9.77 -4.97
CA SER A 232 9.57 -11.18 -5.34
C SER A 232 8.80 -11.34 -6.64
N ARG A 233 7.97 -10.35 -7.01
CA ARG A 233 7.23 -10.24 -8.27
C ARG A 233 6.62 -8.83 -8.37
N PRO A 234 6.11 -8.41 -9.54
CA PRO A 234 5.36 -7.16 -9.63
C PRO A 234 4.08 -7.19 -8.77
N SER A 235 3.79 -6.07 -8.13
CA SER A 235 2.53 -5.83 -7.42
C SER A 235 1.32 -5.86 -8.37
N ILE A 236 0.19 -6.43 -7.93
CA ILE A 236 -1.07 -6.35 -8.68
C ILE A 236 -1.56 -4.90 -8.81
N PHE A 237 -1.19 -4.05 -7.85
CA PHE A 237 -1.55 -2.63 -7.87
C PHE A 237 -0.82 -1.86 -8.98
N SER A 238 0.29 -2.39 -9.50
CA SER A 238 0.96 -1.83 -10.68
C SER A 238 0.12 -1.95 -11.96
N GLY A 239 -0.94 -2.78 -11.96
CA GLY A 239 -1.90 -2.87 -13.07
C GLY A 239 -3.10 -1.91 -12.95
N MET A 240 -3.17 -1.10 -11.90
CA MET A 240 -4.23 -0.10 -11.74
C MET A 240 -3.99 1.07 -12.71
N PRO A 241 -5.05 1.76 -13.18
CA PRO A 241 -4.92 2.97 -13.98
C PRO A 241 -4.07 4.04 -13.27
N SER A 242 -3.08 4.60 -13.98
CA SER A 242 -2.17 5.64 -13.48
C SER A 242 -2.62 7.08 -13.79
N GLU A 243 -3.55 7.24 -14.72
CA GLU A 243 -3.97 8.54 -15.29
C GLU A 243 -5.45 8.84 -15.06
N CYS A 244 -5.99 8.42 -13.91
CA CYS A 244 -7.33 8.80 -13.46
C CYS A 244 -7.23 9.77 -12.29
#